data_AF-A0A956DCH8-F1
#
_entry.id   AF-A0A956DCH8-F1
#
_cell.length_a   1.000
_cell.length_b   1.000
_cell.length_c   1.000
_cell.angle_alpha   90.00
_cell.angle_beta   90.00
_cell.angle_gamma   90.00
#
_symmetry.space_group_name_H-M   'P 1'
#
loop_
_entity.id
_entity.type
_entity.pdbx_description
1 polymer ?
#
loop_
_entity_poly.entity_id
_entity_poly.type
_entity_poly.pdbx_seq_one_letter_code
_entity_poly.pdbx_strand_id
1 'polypeptide(L)'
;MSAMGVTARELVSQLRARDQRLPFEIGAFVALETLERLLEGPAVVGPDDVRIGPEGTLATYVAPSSASGAEAAKSVAALMAHLLVAAGPGVPPTLLRLVEQGPSDGRWDPSRMRDELEASLVPLNRAAARRVLARIVRDLEAGPRAPSRAPAGLAMGGDVDDDLDALLAVGEPEEDEDIPTSELPQLDASGNPVVSFDSITAKRTGLRKREPEPDLDVPSAHDR
;
A
#
# COMPACT_ATOMS: atom_id res chain seq x y z
N MET A 1 -24.02 8.07 -2.87
CA MET A 1 -23.18 7.03 -3.50
C MET A 1 -22.00 6.79 -2.57
N SER A 2 -21.67 5.59 -2.08
CA SER A 2 -22.49 4.48 -1.59
C SER A 2 -21.88 4.13 -0.23
N ALA A 3 -22.68 4.11 0.84
CA ALA A 3 -22.20 3.67 2.16
C ALA A 3 -21.78 2.19 2.18
N MET A 4 -22.18 1.44 1.14
CA MET A 4 -21.72 0.09 0.85
C MET A 4 -20.57 0.20 -0.16
N GLY A 5 -19.35 -0.07 0.27
CA GLY A 5 -18.15 -0.02 -0.59
C GLY A 5 -18.21 -0.89 -1.86
N VAL A 6 -17.18 -0.80 -2.69
CA VAL A 6 -17.10 -1.48 -4.00
C VAL A 6 -16.81 -2.97 -3.87
N THR A 7 -17.38 -3.81 -4.72
CA THR A 7 -17.01 -5.24 -4.77
C THR A 7 -15.62 -5.43 -5.39
N ALA A 8 -14.96 -6.57 -5.14
CA ALA A 8 -13.71 -6.91 -5.82
C ALA A 8 -13.88 -6.98 -7.34
N ARG A 9 -15.06 -7.42 -7.83
CA ARG A 9 -15.41 -7.36 -9.26
C ARG A 9 -15.45 -5.93 -9.77
N GLU A 10 -16.15 -5.04 -9.06
CA GLU A 10 -16.28 -3.63 -9.42
C GLU A 10 -14.93 -2.92 -9.40
N LEU A 11 -14.08 -3.21 -8.41
CA LEU A 11 -12.71 -2.70 -8.35
C LEU A 11 -11.94 -3.04 -9.64
N VAL A 12 -11.92 -4.32 -10.01
CA VAL A 12 -11.20 -4.79 -11.20
C VAL A 12 -11.78 -4.18 -12.48
N SER A 13 -13.09 -4.11 -12.61
CA SER A 13 -13.73 -3.55 -13.80
C SER A 13 -13.46 -2.04 -13.95
N GLN A 14 -13.51 -1.28 -12.85
CA GLN A 14 -13.26 0.15 -12.86
C GLN A 14 -11.79 0.49 -13.10
N LEU A 15 -10.85 -0.26 -12.52
CA LEU A 15 -9.42 -0.10 -12.80
C LEU A 15 -9.13 -0.30 -14.29
N ARG A 16 -9.67 -1.38 -14.89
CA ARG A 16 -9.52 -1.63 -16.33
C ARG A 16 -10.14 -0.54 -17.19
N ALA A 17 -11.35 -0.09 -16.85
CA ALA A 17 -12.04 0.97 -17.59
C ALA A 17 -11.25 2.30 -17.59
N ARG A 18 -10.37 2.50 -16.62
CA ARG A 18 -9.51 3.70 -16.48
C ARG A 18 -8.05 3.47 -16.89
N ASP A 19 -7.75 2.29 -17.45
CA ASP A 19 -6.39 1.81 -17.72
C ASP A 19 -5.43 1.94 -16.52
N GLN A 20 -5.96 1.82 -15.30
CA GLN A 20 -5.19 1.76 -14.07
C GLN A 20 -4.82 0.31 -13.76
N ARG A 21 -3.82 0.12 -12.89
CA ARG A 21 -3.36 -1.21 -12.46
C ARG A 21 -3.41 -1.31 -10.95
N LEU A 22 -3.80 -2.48 -10.47
CA LEU A 22 -3.70 -2.83 -9.06
C LEU A 22 -2.26 -3.29 -8.76
N PRO A 23 -1.56 -2.77 -7.74
CA PRO A 23 -0.32 -3.40 -7.31
C PRO A 23 -0.62 -4.84 -6.86
N PHE A 24 0.21 -5.81 -7.26
CA PHE A 24 -0.10 -7.23 -7.02
C PHE A 24 -0.17 -7.55 -5.53
N GLU A 25 0.63 -6.87 -4.71
CA GLU A 25 0.65 -6.98 -3.25
C GLU A 25 -0.70 -6.60 -2.65
N ILE A 26 -1.41 -5.64 -3.27
CA ILE A 26 -2.73 -5.21 -2.81
C ILE A 26 -3.79 -6.24 -3.19
N GLY A 27 -3.71 -6.83 -4.39
CA GLY A 27 -4.58 -7.95 -4.77
C GLY A 27 -4.39 -9.17 -3.86
N ALA A 28 -3.13 -9.52 -3.59
CA ALA A 28 -2.77 -10.61 -2.70
C ALA A 28 -3.17 -10.33 -1.24
N PHE A 29 -3.05 -9.08 -0.78
CA PHE A 29 -3.54 -8.64 0.54
C PHE A 29 -5.05 -8.81 0.69
N VAL A 30 -5.84 -8.48 -0.33
CA VAL A 30 -7.30 -8.69 -0.30
C VAL A 30 -7.63 -10.18 -0.16
N ALA A 31 -6.92 -11.04 -0.90
CA ALA A 31 -7.07 -12.49 -0.77
C ALA A 31 -6.66 -12.99 0.63
N LEU A 32 -5.58 -12.47 1.20
CA LEU A 32 -5.09 -12.83 2.53
C LEU A 32 -6.12 -12.48 3.62
N GLU A 33 -6.64 -11.25 3.66
CA GLU A 33 -7.65 -10.87 4.66
C GLU A 33 -8.97 -11.64 4.48
N THR A 34 -9.34 -11.92 3.23
CA THR A 34 -10.52 -12.77 2.96
C THR A 34 -10.30 -14.17 3.52
N LEU A 35 -9.11 -14.74 3.32
CA LEU A 35 -8.76 -16.06 3.83
C LEU A 35 -8.77 -16.11 5.37
N GLU A 36 -8.22 -15.07 6.02
CA GLU A 36 -8.25 -14.95 7.48
C GLU A 36 -9.69 -14.93 8.02
N ARG A 37 -10.61 -14.24 7.34
CA ARG A 37 -12.03 -14.25 7.69
C ARG A 37 -12.63 -15.65 7.59
N LEU A 38 -12.26 -16.41 6.57
CA LEU A 38 -12.76 -17.76 6.32
C LEU A 38 -12.18 -18.82 7.26
N LEU A 39 -11.13 -18.52 8.02
CA LEU A 39 -10.63 -19.42 9.07
C LEU A 39 -11.62 -19.58 10.22
N GLU A 40 -12.43 -18.55 10.52
CA GLU A 40 -13.46 -18.60 11.55
C GLU A 40 -14.69 -19.43 11.12
N GLY A 41 -14.91 -19.55 9.80
CA GLY A 41 -16.07 -20.24 9.24
C GLY A 41 -15.92 -20.43 7.73
N PRO A 42 -15.41 -21.60 7.29
CA PRO A 42 -15.14 -21.84 5.87
C PRO A 42 -16.38 -21.67 4.99
N ALA A 43 -16.22 -20.95 3.89
CA ALA A 43 -17.27 -20.66 2.92
C ALA A 43 -16.64 -20.42 1.53
N VAL A 44 -17.42 -20.64 0.48
CA VAL A 44 -17.00 -20.27 -0.88
C VAL A 44 -17.22 -18.78 -1.07
N VAL A 45 -16.19 -18.09 -1.55
CA VAL A 45 -16.24 -16.65 -1.86
C VAL A 45 -15.97 -16.38 -3.34
N GLY A 46 -16.71 -15.45 -3.92
CA GLY A 46 -16.46 -14.90 -5.24
C GLY A 46 -16.13 -13.40 -5.19
N PRO A 47 -15.76 -12.80 -6.34
CA PRO A 47 -15.46 -11.37 -6.46
C PRO A 47 -16.63 -10.43 -6.08
N ASP A 48 -17.87 -10.93 -6.09
CA ASP A 48 -19.07 -10.15 -5.72
C ASP A 48 -19.34 -10.18 -4.21
N ASP A 49 -18.80 -11.18 -3.50
CA ASP A 49 -19.03 -11.39 -2.06
C ASP A 49 -18.05 -10.59 -1.19
N VAL A 50 -16.95 -10.11 -1.78
CA VAL A 50 -15.92 -9.32 -1.09
C VAL A 50 -16.09 -7.86 -1.42
N ARG A 51 -16.35 -7.03 -0.41
CA ARG A 51 -16.50 -5.58 -0.53
C ARG A 51 -15.36 -4.84 0.15
N ILE A 52 -14.93 -3.76 -0.47
CA ILE A 52 -13.87 -2.89 -0.02
C ILE A 52 -14.48 -1.52 0.31
N GLY A 53 -14.41 -1.14 1.58
CA GLY A 53 -14.87 0.16 2.06
C GLY A 53 -13.93 1.32 1.70
N PRO A 54 -14.38 2.58 1.86
CA PRO A 54 -13.59 3.77 1.58
C PRO A 54 -12.36 3.95 2.48
N GLU A 55 -12.31 3.24 3.61
CA GLU A 55 -11.15 3.17 4.52
C GLU A 55 -10.21 1.99 4.21
N GLY A 56 -10.43 1.26 3.12
CA GLY A 56 -9.65 0.06 2.77
C GLY A 56 -9.94 -1.14 3.68
N THR A 57 -11.07 -1.11 4.39
CA THR A 57 -11.58 -2.23 5.19
C THR A 57 -12.30 -3.24 4.32
N LEU A 58 -12.11 -4.53 4.57
CA LEU A 58 -12.75 -5.60 3.83
C LEU A 58 -13.92 -6.19 4.59
N ALA A 59 -14.99 -6.52 3.86
CA ALA A 59 -16.14 -7.24 4.38
C ALA A 59 -16.53 -8.35 3.40
N THR A 60 -16.78 -9.54 3.94
CA THR A 60 -17.18 -10.74 3.19
C THR A 60 -18.64 -11.07 3.49
N TYR A 61 -19.46 -11.24 2.46
CA TYR A 61 -20.90 -11.45 2.54
C TYR A 61 -21.28 -12.87 2.15
N VAL A 62 -20.82 -13.83 2.94
CA VAL A 62 -21.10 -15.26 2.75
C VAL A 62 -21.59 -15.89 4.06
N ALA A 63 -22.42 -16.93 3.95
CA ALA A 63 -22.82 -17.70 5.11
C ALA A 63 -21.60 -18.46 5.67
N PRO A 64 -21.22 -18.27 6.95
CA PRO A 64 -20.08 -18.98 7.54
C PRO A 64 -20.37 -20.48 7.62
N SER A 65 -19.31 -21.30 7.54
CA SER A 65 -19.39 -22.77 7.62
C SER A 65 -20.30 -23.41 6.56
N SER A 66 -20.47 -22.74 5.41
CA SER A 66 -21.28 -23.21 4.29
C SER A 66 -20.51 -24.10 3.31
N ALA A 67 -19.20 -24.25 3.49
CA ALA A 67 -18.34 -25.05 2.61
C ALA A 67 -17.25 -25.79 3.39
N SER A 68 -16.58 -26.73 2.73
CA SER A 68 -15.37 -27.35 3.26
C SER A 68 -14.18 -26.37 3.23
N GLY A 69 -13.15 -26.63 4.04
CA GLY A 69 -11.91 -25.86 4.00
C GLY A 69 -11.24 -25.86 2.62
N ALA A 70 -11.29 -26.99 1.91
CA ALA A 70 -10.73 -27.10 0.57
C ALA A 70 -11.48 -26.26 -0.47
N GLU A 71 -12.81 -26.21 -0.40
CA GLU A 71 -13.62 -25.35 -1.26
C GLU A 71 -13.36 -23.86 -0.95
N ALA A 72 -13.27 -23.51 0.33
CA ALA A 72 -12.94 -22.14 0.75
C ALA A 72 -11.57 -21.71 0.22
N ALA A 73 -10.52 -22.51 0.42
CA ALA A 73 -9.17 -22.21 -0.07
C ALA A 73 -9.12 -22.04 -1.60
N LYS A 74 -9.75 -22.96 -2.35
CA LYS A 74 -9.83 -22.87 -3.82
C LYS A 74 -10.60 -21.63 -4.28
N SER A 75 -11.67 -21.26 -3.58
CA SER A 75 -12.44 -20.06 -3.91
C SER A 75 -11.63 -18.78 -3.69
N VAL A 76 -10.80 -18.73 -2.64
CA VAL A 76 -9.85 -17.62 -2.42
C VAL A 76 -8.75 -17.61 -3.49
N ALA A 77 -8.24 -18.76 -3.92
CA ALA A 77 -7.30 -18.83 -5.05
C ALA A 77 -7.91 -18.23 -6.33
N ALA A 78 -9.18 -18.54 -6.61
CA ALA A 78 -9.91 -17.97 -7.74
C ALA A 78 -10.15 -16.45 -7.59
N LEU A 79 -10.46 -15.97 -6.39
CA LEU A 79 -10.55 -14.54 -6.09
C LEU A 79 -9.20 -13.83 -6.31
N MET A 80 -8.11 -14.43 -5.83
CA MET A 80 -6.75 -13.91 -6.02
C MET A 80 -6.41 -13.85 -7.52
N ALA A 81 -6.70 -14.92 -8.27
CA ALA A 81 -6.53 -14.94 -9.72
C ALA A 81 -7.25 -13.75 -10.36
N HIS A 82 -8.52 -13.53 -10.01
CA HIS A 82 -9.33 -12.43 -10.53
C HIS A 82 -8.69 -11.05 -10.29
N LEU A 83 -8.21 -10.81 -9.07
CA LEU A 83 -7.54 -9.57 -8.68
C LEU A 83 -6.21 -9.39 -9.41
N LEU A 84 -5.43 -10.46 -9.56
CA LEU A 84 -4.14 -10.43 -10.26
C LEU A 84 -4.28 -10.16 -11.75
N VAL A 85 -5.43 -10.44 -12.39
CA VAL A 85 -5.65 -10.02 -13.79
C VAL A 85 -5.76 -8.49 -13.92
N ALA A 86 -6.08 -7.76 -12.84
CA ALA A 86 -5.99 -6.30 -12.83
C ALA A 86 -4.58 -5.80 -12.45
N ALA A 87 -3.68 -6.70 -12.09
CA ALA A 87 -2.33 -6.34 -11.72
C ALA A 87 -1.49 -5.96 -12.96
N GLY A 88 -0.55 -5.04 -12.74
CA GLY A 88 0.46 -4.71 -13.74
C GLY A 88 1.45 -5.87 -13.97
N PRO A 89 2.37 -5.73 -14.94
CA PRO A 89 3.46 -6.69 -15.10
C PRO A 89 4.29 -6.79 -13.82
N GLY A 90 4.90 -7.96 -13.57
CA GLY A 90 5.79 -8.18 -12.43
C GLY A 90 5.19 -8.96 -11.26
N VAL A 91 4.06 -9.64 -11.44
CA VAL A 91 3.53 -10.57 -10.42
C VAL A 91 4.58 -11.67 -10.13
N PRO A 92 5.00 -11.86 -8.88
CA PRO A 92 5.95 -12.90 -8.51
C PRO A 92 5.49 -14.30 -8.92
N PRO A 93 6.37 -15.15 -9.50
CA PRO A 93 6.01 -16.51 -9.89
C PRO A 93 5.49 -17.38 -8.74
N THR A 94 5.87 -17.08 -7.49
CA THR A 94 5.38 -17.75 -6.28
C THR A 94 3.88 -17.54 -6.08
N LEU A 95 3.37 -16.32 -6.29
CA LEU A 95 1.94 -16.02 -6.22
C LEU A 95 1.16 -16.69 -7.35
N LEU A 96 1.70 -16.68 -8.58
CA LEU A 96 1.09 -17.36 -9.72
C LEU A 96 1.00 -18.87 -9.47
N ARG A 97 2.07 -19.48 -8.97
CA ARG A 97 2.09 -20.90 -8.60
C ARG A 97 1.06 -21.21 -7.51
N LEU A 98 0.94 -20.35 -6.50
CA LEU A 98 -0.03 -20.54 -5.42
C LEU A 98 -1.48 -20.48 -5.94
N VAL A 99 -1.77 -19.62 -6.93
CA VAL A 99 -3.09 -19.59 -7.61
C VAL A 99 -3.33 -20.86 -8.41
N GLU A 100 -2.35 -21.29 -9.20
CA GLU A 100 -2.52 -22.38 -10.18
C GLU A 100 -2.50 -23.77 -9.53
N GLN A 101 -1.63 -23.97 -8.55
CA GLN A 101 -1.30 -25.28 -7.98
C GLN A 101 -1.75 -25.42 -6.52
N GLY A 102 -2.03 -24.30 -5.85
CA GLY A 102 -2.33 -24.28 -4.43
C GLY A 102 -1.09 -24.38 -3.54
N PRO A 103 -1.28 -24.69 -2.24
CA PRO A 103 -0.20 -24.87 -1.29
C PRO A 103 0.80 -25.95 -1.73
N SER A 104 2.06 -25.76 -1.38
CA SER A 104 3.21 -26.58 -1.80
C SER A 104 3.13 -28.03 -1.33
N ASP A 105 2.38 -28.31 -0.25
CA ASP A 105 2.12 -29.66 0.26
C ASP A 105 0.91 -30.36 -0.41
N GLY A 106 0.26 -29.68 -1.36
CA GLY A 106 -0.91 -30.15 -2.10
C GLY A 106 -2.22 -30.16 -1.30
N ARG A 107 -2.19 -29.70 -0.04
CA ARG A 107 -3.37 -29.69 0.83
C ARG A 107 -4.09 -28.36 0.68
N TRP A 108 -5.26 -28.40 0.08
CA TRP A 108 -6.19 -27.28 0.03
C TRP A 108 -6.80 -27.07 1.41
N ASP A 109 -6.06 -26.40 2.29
CA ASP A 109 -6.48 -25.99 3.62
C ASP A 109 -6.31 -24.47 3.75
N PRO A 110 -7.30 -23.73 4.29
CA PRO A 110 -7.22 -22.28 4.41
C PRO A 110 -6.05 -21.80 5.27
N SER A 111 -5.67 -22.54 6.31
CA SER A 111 -4.55 -22.16 7.18
C SER A 111 -3.22 -22.28 6.45
N ARG A 112 -3.03 -23.39 5.72
CA ARG A 112 -1.84 -23.59 4.88
C ARG A 112 -1.72 -22.56 3.78
N MET A 113 -2.84 -22.29 3.09
CA MET A 113 -2.85 -21.28 2.04
C MET A 113 -2.56 -19.88 2.58
N ARG A 114 -3.00 -19.55 3.80
CA ARG A 114 -2.67 -18.29 4.47
C ARG A 114 -1.17 -18.20 4.72
N ASP A 115 -0.57 -19.24 5.30
CA ASP A 115 0.85 -19.23 5.64
C ASP A 115 1.74 -19.04 4.41
N GLU A 116 1.42 -19.73 3.31
CA GLU A 116 2.18 -19.60 2.05
C GLU A 116 1.95 -18.25 1.35
N LEU A 117 0.72 -17.74 1.39
CA LEU A 117 0.40 -16.41 0.87
C LEU A 117 1.10 -15.31 1.67
N GLU A 118 1.07 -15.39 2.99
CA GLU A 118 1.75 -14.45 3.88
C GLU A 118 3.26 -14.49 3.64
N ALA A 119 3.86 -15.70 3.59
CA ALA A 119 5.28 -15.89 3.29
C ALA A 119 5.69 -15.28 1.93
N SER A 120 4.80 -15.30 0.95
CA SER A 120 5.03 -14.69 -0.37
C SER A 120 5.00 -13.17 -0.37
N LEU A 121 4.49 -12.54 0.71
CA LEU A 121 4.30 -11.10 0.84
C LEU A 121 5.22 -10.45 1.90
N VAL A 122 6.08 -11.21 2.60
CA VAL A 122 6.81 -10.69 3.77
C VAL A 122 7.97 -9.76 3.38
N PRO A 123 8.09 -8.57 4.04
CA PRO A 123 7.21 -8.04 5.08
C PRO A 123 6.03 -7.21 4.53
N LEU A 124 4.80 -7.72 4.66
CA LEU A 124 3.58 -7.01 4.29
C LEU A 124 3.15 -6.05 5.39
N ASN A 125 3.24 -4.75 5.14
CA ASN A 125 2.66 -3.76 6.04
C ASN A 125 1.15 -3.65 5.77
N ARG A 126 0.33 -4.38 6.56
CA ARG A 126 -1.13 -4.39 6.44
C ARG A 126 -1.75 -2.99 6.52
N ALA A 127 -1.24 -2.11 7.39
CA ALA A 127 -1.72 -0.74 7.51
C ALA A 127 -1.40 0.10 6.26
N ALA A 128 -0.25 -0.13 5.62
CA ALA A 128 0.06 0.49 4.34
C ALA A 128 -0.84 -0.05 3.23
N ALA A 129 -1.06 -1.37 3.16
CA ALA A 129 -1.93 -1.99 2.17
C ALA A 129 -3.37 -1.47 2.26
N ARG A 130 -3.93 -1.34 3.48
CA ARG A 130 -5.24 -0.70 3.70
C ARG A 130 -5.27 0.74 3.20
N ARG A 131 -4.25 1.55 3.50
CA ARG A 131 -4.18 2.95 3.04
C ARG A 131 -4.11 3.05 1.51
N VAL A 132 -3.34 2.18 0.86
CA VAL A 132 -3.27 2.12 -0.61
C VAL A 132 -4.62 1.73 -1.19
N LEU A 133 -5.27 0.72 -0.62
CA LEU A 133 -6.58 0.26 -1.06
C LEU A 133 -7.66 1.34 -0.87
N ALA A 134 -7.67 2.04 0.27
CA ALA A 134 -8.53 3.18 0.55
C ALA A 134 -8.37 4.29 -0.49
N ARG A 135 -7.11 4.62 -0.80
CA ARG A 135 -6.79 5.62 -1.83
C ARG A 135 -7.34 5.20 -3.19
N ILE A 136 -7.10 3.96 -3.61
CA ILE A 136 -7.60 3.45 -4.90
C ILE A 136 -9.12 3.55 -4.96
N VAL A 137 -9.84 3.10 -3.93
CA VAL A 137 -11.32 3.17 -3.90
C VAL A 137 -11.80 4.62 -4.00
N ARG A 138 -11.21 5.55 -3.25
CA ARG A 138 -11.59 6.97 -3.31
C ARG A 138 -11.27 7.60 -4.66
N ASP A 139 -10.13 7.28 -5.25
CA ASP A 139 -9.74 7.75 -6.59
C ASP A 139 -10.71 7.22 -7.66
N LEU A 140 -11.23 6.00 -7.48
CA LEU A 140 -12.28 5.43 -8.32
C LEU A 140 -13.62 6.14 -8.12
N GLU A 141 -14.01 6.49 -6.89
CA GLU A 141 -15.26 7.22 -6.61
C GLU A 141 -15.24 8.67 -7.09
N ALA A 142 -14.10 9.36 -7.00
CA ALA A 142 -13.96 10.78 -7.32
C ALA A 142 -14.13 11.12 -8.81
N GLY A 143 -14.28 10.12 -9.69
CA GLY A 143 -14.38 10.30 -11.14
C GLY A 143 -13.05 10.71 -11.81
N PRO A 144 -13.00 10.84 -13.14
CA PRO A 144 -11.82 11.28 -13.85
C PRO A 144 -11.43 12.70 -13.42
N ARG A 145 -10.26 12.85 -12.79
CA ARG A 145 -9.71 14.17 -12.47
C ARG A 145 -9.37 14.85 -13.81
N ALA A 146 -10.01 15.98 -14.11
CA ALA A 146 -9.58 16.80 -15.24
C ALA A 146 -8.07 17.10 -15.06
N PRO A 147 -7.24 17.02 -16.13
CA PRO A 147 -5.85 17.39 -16.02
C PRO A 147 -5.79 18.78 -15.42
N SER A 148 -5.00 18.94 -14.35
CA SER A 148 -4.91 20.18 -13.60
C SER A 148 -4.56 21.29 -14.59
N ARG A 149 -5.55 22.10 -14.98
CA ARG A 149 -5.36 23.27 -15.83
C ARG A 149 -4.37 24.15 -15.07
N ALA A 150 -3.23 24.44 -15.71
CA ALA A 150 -2.30 25.45 -15.23
C ALA A 150 -3.10 26.71 -14.85
N PRO A 151 -2.71 27.45 -13.79
CA PRO A 151 -3.48 28.57 -13.29
C PRO A 151 -3.84 29.49 -14.46
N ALA A 152 -5.14 29.73 -14.62
CA ALA A 152 -5.65 30.58 -15.68
C ALA A 152 -5.23 32.04 -15.42
N GLY A 153 -4.07 32.38 -15.94
CA GLY A 153 -3.67 33.74 -16.28
C GLY A 153 -3.12 33.67 -17.70
N LEU A 154 -3.60 34.55 -18.58
CA LEU A 154 -3.25 34.66 -20.01
C LEU A 154 -4.06 33.75 -20.94
N ALA A 155 -5.35 34.04 -21.04
CA ALA A 155 -6.08 33.80 -22.28
C ALA A 155 -5.79 34.96 -23.23
N MET A 156 -4.94 34.76 -24.24
CA MET A 156 -5.00 35.47 -25.53
C MET A 156 -4.43 34.51 -26.57
N GLY A 157 -5.22 34.22 -27.62
CA GLY A 157 -4.80 33.38 -28.73
C GLY A 157 -3.71 34.07 -29.55
N GLY A 158 -2.47 33.64 -29.33
CA GLY A 158 -1.31 33.93 -30.17
C GLY A 158 -0.80 32.62 -30.75
N ASP A 159 -0.44 32.66 -32.03
CA ASP A 159 -0.03 31.54 -32.84
C ASP A 159 1.23 30.85 -32.28
N VAL A 160 1.31 29.54 -32.44
CA VAL A 160 2.41 28.65 -31.97
C VAL A 160 3.78 29.07 -32.52
N ASP A 161 3.81 29.93 -33.54
CA ASP A 161 5.03 30.48 -34.12
C ASP A 161 5.70 31.56 -33.25
N ASP A 162 4.93 32.34 -32.47
CA ASP A 162 5.50 33.39 -31.60
C ASP A 162 6.29 32.81 -30.41
N ASP A 163 5.88 31.63 -29.91
CA ASP A 163 6.56 30.93 -28.82
C ASP A 163 7.92 30.34 -29.23
N LEU A 164 8.10 30.03 -30.53
CA LEU A 164 9.36 29.48 -31.04
C LEU A 164 10.42 30.58 -31.26
N ASP A 165 10.01 31.76 -31.71
CA ASP A 165 10.89 32.93 -31.83
C ASP A 165 11.32 33.47 -30.46
N ALA A 166 10.46 33.38 -29.44
CA ALA A 166 10.83 33.71 -28.06
C ALA A 166 11.90 32.76 -27.48
N LEU A 167 11.91 31.48 -27.88
CA LEU A 167 12.92 30.50 -27.50
C LEU A 167 14.26 30.68 -28.22
N LEU A 168 14.24 31.23 -29.44
CA LEU A 168 15.44 31.47 -30.26
C LEU A 168 16.04 32.87 -30.06
N ALA A 169 15.30 33.80 -29.45
CA ALA A 169 15.75 35.16 -29.14
C ALA A 169 16.60 35.27 -27.85
N VAL A 170 17.14 34.16 -27.32
CA VAL A 170 18.17 34.19 -26.26
C VAL A 170 19.50 34.64 -26.87
N GLY A 171 19.60 35.92 -27.16
CA GLY A 171 20.86 36.65 -27.20
C GLY A 171 21.28 37.00 -25.77
N GLU A 172 22.54 36.73 -25.46
CA GLU A 172 23.27 37.13 -24.23
C GLU A 172 23.15 38.65 -23.92
N PRO A 173 23.54 39.18 -22.74
CA PRO A 173 23.99 38.57 -21.46
C PRO A 173 23.15 39.08 -20.25
N GLU A 174 23.40 38.69 -18.99
CA GLU A 174 24.13 39.53 -18.02
C GLU A 174 24.60 38.71 -16.80
N GLU A 175 25.74 39.17 -16.28
CA GLU A 175 26.55 38.63 -15.20
C GLU A 175 25.87 38.75 -13.82
N ASP A 176 26.32 37.88 -12.91
CA ASP A 176 26.30 38.00 -11.44
C ASP A 176 24.93 38.07 -10.72
N GLU A 177 24.40 36.89 -10.36
CA GLU A 177 23.67 36.73 -9.10
C GLU A 177 24.43 35.75 -8.18
N ASP A 178 25.10 36.33 -7.18
CA ASP A 178 25.68 35.64 -6.03
C ASP A 178 24.65 34.74 -5.35
N ILE A 179 24.72 33.44 -5.65
CA ILE A 179 24.01 32.41 -4.88
C ILE A 179 24.74 32.31 -3.53
N PRO A 180 24.10 32.58 -2.37
CA PRO A 180 24.74 32.37 -1.09
C PRO A 180 24.94 30.86 -0.88
N THR A 181 26.15 30.39 -1.19
CA THR A 181 26.64 29.03 -0.92
C THR A 181 26.97 28.89 0.56
N SER A 182 25.95 29.02 1.41
CA SER A 182 26.06 28.75 2.83
C SER A 182 25.54 27.33 3.10
N GLU A 183 26.47 26.45 3.47
CA GLU A 183 26.24 25.20 4.20
C GLU A 183 25.85 23.94 3.39
N LEU A 184 26.76 23.50 2.51
CA LEU A 184 26.87 22.08 2.20
C LEU A 184 27.67 21.37 3.32
N PRO A 185 27.20 20.22 3.85
CA PRO A 185 27.91 19.49 4.89
C PRO A 185 29.25 18.98 4.35
N GLN A 186 30.33 19.21 5.09
CA GLN A 186 31.66 18.72 4.70
C GLN A 186 31.64 17.20 4.60
N LEU A 187 32.04 16.66 3.45
CA LEU A 187 32.16 15.22 3.25
C LEU A 187 33.62 14.78 3.45
N ASP A 188 33.83 13.60 4.02
CA ASP A 188 35.15 12.97 4.07
C ASP A 188 35.55 12.41 2.69
N ALA A 189 36.76 11.87 2.58
CA ALA A 189 37.29 11.28 1.34
C ALA A 189 36.45 10.09 0.81
N SER A 190 35.50 9.58 1.61
CA SER A 190 34.57 8.51 1.24
C SER A 190 33.16 9.02 0.94
N GLY A 191 32.93 10.34 0.95
CA GLY A 191 31.64 10.95 0.65
C GLY A 191 30.66 10.96 1.84
N ASN A 192 31.12 10.74 3.07
CA ASN A 192 30.25 10.75 4.26
C ASN A 192 30.30 12.12 4.96
N PRO A 193 29.16 12.62 5.48
CA PRO A 193 29.13 13.89 6.21
C PRO A 193 29.94 13.82 7.50
N VAL A 194 30.92 14.72 7.62
CA VAL A 194 31.75 14.92 8.80
C VAL A 194 30.90 15.60 9.87
N VAL A 195 30.50 14.82 10.88
CA VAL A 195 29.80 15.33 12.08
C VAL A 195 30.77 15.44 13.25
N SER A 196 30.75 16.58 13.95
CA SER A 196 31.59 16.79 15.14
C SER A 196 31.12 15.94 16.32
N PHE A 197 32.04 15.51 17.19
CA PHE A 197 31.72 14.69 18.37
C PHE A 197 30.72 15.36 19.34
N ASP A 198 30.69 16.69 19.40
CA ASP A 198 29.75 17.47 20.23
C ASP A 198 28.29 17.35 19.74
N SER A 199 28.09 17.15 18.43
CA SER A 199 26.74 16.96 17.85
C SER A 199 26.15 15.57 18.16
N ILE A 200 27.00 14.57 18.43
CA ILE A 200 26.60 13.20 18.77
C ILE A 200 26.15 13.11 20.23
N THR A 201 26.78 13.88 21.14
CA THR A 201 26.43 13.89 22.57
C THR A 201 25.12 14.63 22.86
N ALA A 202 24.80 15.69 22.11
CA ALA A 202 23.53 16.41 22.24
C ALA A 202 22.30 15.57 21.84
N LYS A 203 22.45 14.60 20.94
CA LYS A 203 21.35 13.72 20.48
C LYS A 203 21.04 12.57 21.46
N ARG A 204 21.94 12.28 22.40
CA ARG A 204 21.84 11.14 23.33
C ARG A 204 21.13 11.47 24.64
N THR A 205 21.00 12.75 24.98
CA THR A 205 20.33 13.24 26.20
C THR A 205 18.82 13.44 26.06
N GLY A 206 18.25 13.27 24.86
CA GLY A 206 16.81 13.44 24.60
C GLY A 206 15.93 12.20 24.71
N LEU A 207 16.49 10.99 24.84
CA LEU A 207 15.72 9.74 24.97
C LEU A 207 16.17 8.93 26.20
N ARG A 208 15.48 9.16 27.33
CA ARG A 208 15.05 8.17 28.35
C ARG A 208 14.79 8.89 29.67
N LYS A 209 13.60 9.48 29.83
CA LYS A 209 12.99 9.55 31.15
C LYS A 209 12.24 8.24 31.34
N ARG A 210 12.92 7.24 31.90
CA ARG A 210 12.30 6.03 32.44
C ARG A 210 11.46 6.50 33.62
N GLU A 211 10.14 6.37 33.55
CA GLU A 211 9.30 6.46 34.75
C GLU A 211 9.72 5.34 35.72
N PRO A 212 9.88 5.63 37.01
CA PRO A 212 10.16 4.60 38.01
C PRO A 212 8.91 3.76 38.23
N GLU A 213 9.06 2.43 38.18
CA GLU A 213 8.02 1.49 38.58
C GLU A 213 7.64 1.70 40.07
N PRO A 214 6.36 1.55 40.45
CA PRO A 214 5.97 1.60 41.85
C PRO A 214 6.43 0.33 42.58
N ASP A 215 7.13 0.53 43.69
CA ASP A 215 7.52 -0.49 44.66
C ASP A 215 6.30 -1.32 45.09
N LEU A 216 6.32 -2.62 44.80
CA LEU A 216 5.43 -3.58 45.42
C LEU A 216 5.95 -3.87 46.82
N ASP A 217 5.31 -3.25 47.81
CA ASP A 217 5.41 -3.59 49.23
C ASP A 217 5.17 -5.09 49.42
N VAL A 218 6.17 -5.79 49.94
CA VAL A 218 6.07 -7.17 50.41
C VAL A 218 5.90 -7.12 51.93
N PRO A 219 4.73 -7.43 52.50
CA PRO A 219 4.61 -7.62 53.93
C PRO A 219 5.18 -8.98 54.32
N SER A 220 6.21 -8.92 55.17
CA SER A 220 6.81 -10.06 55.85
C SER A 220 5.78 -10.86 56.64
N ALA A 221 5.97 -12.18 56.64
CA ALA A 221 5.31 -13.13 57.51
C ALA A 221 5.68 -12.88 58.99
N HIS A 222 4.67 -12.67 59.83
CA HIS A 222 4.63 -13.10 61.23
C HIS A 222 3.18 -13.01 61.72
N ASP A 223 2.47 -14.13 61.74
CA ASP A 223 1.67 -14.56 62.90
C ASP A 223 1.00 -15.92 62.64
N ARG A 224 1.54 -16.96 63.31
CA ARG A 224 0.85 -18.02 64.06
C ARG A 224 1.79 -19.18 64.36
#